data_AF-A0AB39VR38-F1
#
_entry.id   AF-A0AB39VR38-F1
#
_cell.length_a   1.000
_cell.length_b   1.000
_cell.length_c   1.000
_cell.angle_alpha   90.00
_cell.angle_beta   90.00
_cell.angle_gamma   90.00
#
_symmetry.space_group_name_H-M   'P 1'
#
loop_
_entity.id
_entity.type
_entity.pdbx_description
1 polymer ?
#
loop_
_entity_poly.entity_id
_entity_poly.type
_entity_poly.pdbx_seq_one_letter_code
_entity_poly.pdbx_strand_id
1 'polypeptide(L)'
;MAKAYFLTGFGFLFALLGYFSLDILVSQYLGDHKGAILDLQAFIILPITLAVEYVIYFMVTYFLFDKIKPLSLKQDSVFQFASLVINVLFLFLFTYLLSHTIKDSIGADVALRVDDFPATKIYISSMIVSLLILIGVRKFWRPVSR
;
A
#
# COMPACT_ATOMS: atom_id res chain seq x y z
N MET A 1 9.63 -4.83 -24.31
CA MET A 1 8.17 -5.07 -24.20
C MET A 1 7.77 -5.83 -22.93
N ALA A 2 8.34 -7.00 -22.64
CA ALA A 2 7.98 -7.80 -21.44
C ALA A 2 8.08 -7.03 -20.10
N LYS A 3 9.11 -6.19 -19.90
CA LYS A 3 9.23 -5.34 -18.70
C LYS A 3 8.08 -4.33 -18.55
N ALA A 4 7.57 -3.78 -19.64
CA ALA A 4 6.49 -2.79 -19.59
C ALA A 4 5.15 -3.45 -19.21
N TYR A 5 4.79 -4.58 -19.85
CA TYR A 5 3.59 -5.34 -19.49
C TYR A 5 3.64 -5.87 -18.04
N PHE A 6 4.82 -6.28 -17.59
CA PHE A 6 5.04 -6.68 -16.20
C PHE A 6 4.82 -5.49 -15.25
N LEU A 7 5.37 -4.31 -15.56
CA LEU A 7 5.19 -3.09 -14.77
C LEU A 7 3.72 -2.65 -14.70
N THR A 8 3.01 -2.67 -15.82
CA THR A 8 1.60 -2.28 -15.91
C THR A 8 0.68 -3.28 -15.19
N GLY A 9 0.90 -4.58 -15.40
CA GLY A 9 0.12 -5.63 -14.72
C GLY A 9 0.35 -5.65 -13.21
N PHE A 10 1.60 -5.46 -12.77
CA PHE A 10 1.91 -5.34 -11.34
C PHE A 10 1.32 -4.08 -10.74
N GLY A 11 1.48 -2.92 -11.38
CA GLY A 11 0.87 -1.68 -10.91
C GLY A 11 -0.65 -1.77 -10.78
N PHE A 12 -1.33 -2.43 -11.73
CA PHE A 12 -2.76 -2.68 -11.66
C PHE A 12 -3.16 -3.56 -10.47
N LEU A 13 -2.50 -4.72 -10.30
CA LEU A 13 -2.75 -5.59 -9.14
C LEU A 13 -2.47 -4.87 -7.81
N PHE A 14 -1.46 -4.02 -7.79
CA PHE A 14 -1.10 -3.25 -6.61
C PHE A 14 -2.14 -2.20 -6.24
N ALA A 15 -2.68 -1.48 -7.24
CA ALA A 15 -3.77 -0.53 -7.03
C ALA A 15 -5.06 -1.25 -6.58
N LEU A 16 -5.36 -2.42 -7.17
CA LEU A 16 -6.53 -3.22 -6.82
C LEU A 16 -6.48 -3.73 -5.37
N LEU A 17 -5.30 -4.16 -4.91
CA LEU A 17 -5.11 -4.56 -3.51
C LEU A 17 -5.18 -3.37 -2.55
N GLY A 18 -4.66 -2.21 -2.96
CA GLY A 18 -4.84 -0.96 -2.23
C GLY A 18 -6.30 -0.52 -2.14
N TYR A 19 -7.13 -0.82 -3.14
CA TYR A 19 -8.57 -0.58 -3.10
C TYR A 19 -9.27 -1.53 -2.12
N PHE A 20 -9.00 -2.85 -2.19
CA PHE A 20 -9.62 -3.81 -1.28
C PHE A 20 -9.27 -3.59 0.19
N SER A 21 -8.04 -3.17 0.50
CA SER A 21 -7.69 -2.84 1.89
C SER A 21 -8.47 -1.63 2.41
N LEU A 22 -8.76 -0.65 1.55
CA LEU A 22 -9.60 0.48 1.91
C LEU A 22 -11.03 0.03 2.19
N ASP A 23 -11.61 -0.81 1.32
CA ASP A 23 -12.96 -1.32 1.49
C ASP A 23 -13.13 -2.07 2.82
N ILE A 24 -12.12 -2.88 3.20
CA ILE A 24 -12.06 -3.52 4.52
C ILE A 24 -11.99 -2.49 5.64
N LEU A 25 -11.10 -1.49 5.53
CA LEU A 25 -10.93 -0.45 6.54
C LEU A 25 -12.24 0.31 6.75
N VAL A 26 -12.91 0.66 5.66
CA VAL A 26 -14.21 1.35 5.62
C VAL A 26 -15.30 0.50 6.25
N SER A 27 -15.40 -0.78 5.87
CA SER A 27 -16.39 -1.72 6.41
C SER A 27 -16.24 -1.93 7.91
N GLN A 28 -14.99 -2.09 8.39
CA GLN A 28 -14.69 -2.18 9.82
C GLN A 28 -15.07 -0.89 10.57
N TYR A 29 -14.90 0.27 9.93
CA TYR A 29 -15.15 1.56 10.57
C TYR A 29 -16.65 1.93 10.60
N LEU A 30 -17.35 1.74 9.48
CA LEU A 30 -18.77 2.04 9.31
C LEU A 30 -19.69 0.97 9.93
N GLY A 31 -19.26 -0.30 9.97
CA GLY A 31 -20.03 -1.38 10.58
C GLY A 31 -20.22 -1.21 12.10
N ASP A 32 -19.26 -0.55 12.76
CA ASP A 32 -19.29 -0.30 14.21
C ASP A 32 -19.87 1.08 14.58
N HIS A 33 -20.01 2.01 13.63
CA HIS A 33 -20.50 3.37 13.87
C HIS A 33 -21.75 3.65 13.02
N LYS A 34 -22.91 3.78 13.67
CA LYS A 34 -24.18 4.19 13.02
C LYS A 34 -24.20 5.67 12.58
N GLY A 35 -23.08 6.39 12.70
CA GLY A 35 -22.95 7.77 12.29
C GLY A 35 -23.11 7.94 10.79
N ALA A 36 -23.94 8.90 10.38
CA ALA A 36 -24.07 9.27 8.97
C ALA A 36 -22.72 9.78 8.45
N ILE A 37 -22.25 9.23 7.32
CA ILE A 37 -21.09 9.77 6.59
C ILE A 37 -21.44 11.19 6.18
N LEU A 38 -20.79 12.18 6.80
CA LEU A 38 -21.07 13.59 6.56
C LEU A 38 -20.59 14.06 5.17
N ASP A 39 -19.65 13.33 4.56
CA ASP A 39 -19.03 13.70 3.29
C ASP A 39 -18.83 12.50 2.37
N LEU A 40 -19.90 12.15 1.64
CA LEU A 40 -19.90 11.05 0.67
C LEU A 40 -18.91 11.29 -0.47
N GLN A 41 -18.68 12.54 -0.84
CA GLN A 41 -17.77 12.90 -1.94
C GLN A 41 -16.31 12.60 -1.56
N ALA A 42 -15.90 12.98 -0.35
CA ALA A 42 -14.57 12.66 0.16
C ALA A 42 -14.36 11.13 0.26
N PHE A 43 -15.41 10.36 0.53
CA PHE A 43 -15.39 8.90 0.57
C PHE A 43 -15.17 8.23 -0.81
N ILE A 44 -15.57 8.89 -1.90
CA ILE A 44 -15.30 8.45 -3.28
C ILE A 44 -13.89 8.85 -3.72
N ILE A 45 -13.44 10.06 -3.32
CA ILE A 45 -12.14 10.61 -3.72
C ILE A 45 -10.99 9.86 -3.03
N LEU A 46 -11.14 9.53 -1.75
CA LEU A 46 -10.10 8.86 -0.96
C LEU A 46 -9.53 7.58 -1.61
N PRO A 47 -10.35 6.60 -2.09
CA PRO A 47 -9.83 5.44 -2.81
C PRO A 47 -9.00 5.78 -4.05
N ILE A 48 -9.44 6.79 -4.81
CA ILE A 48 -8.74 7.23 -6.03
C ILE A 48 -7.39 7.83 -5.66
N THR A 49 -7.36 8.72 -4.66
CA THR A 49 -6.13 9.34 -4.17
C THR A 49 -5.13 8.28 -3.69
N LEU A 50 -5.58 7.33 -2.87
CA LEU A 50 -4.73 6.26 -2.35
C LEU A 50 -4.22 5.33 -3.45
N ALA A 51 -5.03 5.02 -4.46
CA ALA A 51 -4.60 4.25 -5.62
C ALA A 51 -3.50 4.97 -6.40
N VAL A 52 -3.65 6.29 -6.63
CA VAL A 52 -2.62 7.12 -7.29
C VAL A 52 -1.33 7.15 -6.48
N GLU A 53 -1.42 7.39 -5.16
CA GLU A 53 -0.26 7.35 -4.26
C GLU A 53 0.47 6.01 -4.32
N TYR A 54 -0.27 4.89 -4.31
CA TYR A 54 0.29 3.55 -4.42
C TYR A 54 0.99 3.29 -5.77
N VAL A 55 0.44 3.82 -6.87
CA VAL A 55 1.07 3.75 -8.19
C VAL A 55 2.36 4.58 -8.22
N ILE A 56 2.34 5.81 -7.71
CA ILE A 56 3.53 6.67 -7.62
C ILE A 56 4.60 5.96 -6.79
N TYR A 57 4.22 5.43 -5.63
CA TYR A 57 5.11 4.67 -4.77
C TYR A 57 5.75 3.50 -5.54
N PHE A 58 4.97 2.68 -6.24
CA PHE A 58 5.47 1.58 -7.06
C PHE A 58 6.50 2.05 -8.10
N MET A 59 6.21 3.13 -8.83
CA MET A 59 7.12 3.72 -9.81
C MET A 59 8.44 4.19 -9.17
N VAL A 60 8.37 4.85 -8.02
CA VAL A 60 9.54 5.32 -7.26
C VAL A 60 10.37 4.15 -6.76
N THR A 61 9.77 3.13 -6.15
CA THR A 61 10.48 1.90 -5.73
C THR A 61 11.21 1.26 -6.90
N TYR A 62 10.52 1.09 -8.03
CA TYR A 62 11.10 0.47 -9.22
C TYR A 62 12.33 1.25 -9.70
N PHE A 63 12.21 2.58 -9.82
CA PHE A 63 13.32 3.44 -10.19
C PHE A 63 14.51 3.35 -9.21
N LEU A 64 14.24 3.35 -7.90
CA LEU A 64 15.28 3.25 -6.87
C LEU A 64 16.00 1.90 -6.92
N PHE A 65 15.28 0.79 -7.12
CA PHE A 65 15.89 -0.54 -7.20
C PHE A 65 16.83 -0.70 -8.40
N ASP A 66 16.51 -0.05 -9.52
CA ASP A 66 17.39 0.01 -10.69
C ASP A 66 18.71 0.77 -10.40
N LYS A 67 18.70 1.72 -9.45
CA LYS A 67 19.91 2.48 -9.05
C LYS A 67 20.80 1.77 -8.04
N ILE A 68 20.25 0.87 -7.22
CA ILE A 68 21.02 0.20 -6.15
C ILE A 68 21.98 -0.84 -6.73
N LYS A 69 21.45 -1.74 -7.57
CA LYS A 69 22.22 -2.87 -8.09
C LYS A 69 21.54 -3.53 -9.29
N PRO A 70 22.25 -3.76 -10.41
CA PRO A 70 21.70 -4.52 -11.52
C PRO A 70 21.61 -6.00 -11.14
N LEU A 71 20.44 -6.59 -11.36
CA LEU A 71 20.20 -8.03 -11.23
C LEU A 71 20.00 -8.65 -12.62
N SER A 72 20.19 -9.97 -12.72
CA SER A 72 19.77 -10.70 -13.92
C SER A 72 18.24 -10.64 -14.09
N LEU A 73 17.73 -10.82 -15.31
CA LEU A 73 16.28 -10.78 -15.58
C LEU A 73 15.47 -11.70 -14.64
N LYS A 74 15.94 -12.93 -14.42
CA LYS A 74 15.28 -13.90 -13.52
C LYS A 74 15.24 -13.40 -12.08
N GLN A 75 16.36 -12.91 -11.57
CA GLN A 75 16.45 -12.38 -10.20
C GLN A 75 15.61 -11.10 -10.03
N ASP A 76 15.59 -10.24 -11.05
CA ASP A 76 14.80 -9.02 -11.03
C ASP A 76 13.30 -9.34 -10.99
N SER A 77 12.83 -10.29 -11.80
CA SER A 77 11.43 -10.76 -11.73
C SER A 77 11.06 -11.36 -10.37
N VAL A 78 11.95 -12.19 -9.78
CA VAL A 78 11.72 -12.73 -8.42
C VAL A 78 11.68 -11.62 -7.38
N PHE A 79 12.58 -10.64 -7.47
CA PHE A 79 12.62 -9.52 -6.56
C PHE A 79 11.37 -8.64 -6.66
N GLN A 80 10.90 -8.35 -7.87
CA GLN A 80 9.67 -7.58 -8.08
C GLN A 80 8.43 -8.33 -7.55
N PHE A 81 8.37 -9.65 -7.72
CA PHE A 81 7.32 -10.47 -7.11
C PHE A 81 7.37 -10.44 -5.59
N ALA A 82 8.55 -10.61 -4.99
CA ALA A 82 8.72 -10.51 -3.54
C ALA A 82 8.37 -9.11 -3.02
N SER A 83 8.72 -8.05 -3.76
CA SER A 83 8.34 -6.66 -3.47
C SER A 83 6.83 -6.50 -3.43
N LEU A 84 6.11 -7.05 -4.41
CA LEU A 84 4.65 -7.03 -4.43
C LEU A 84 4.08 -7.68 -3.16
N VAL A 85 4.52 -8.92 -2.86
CA VAL A 85 4.06 -9.68 -1.70
C VAL A 85 4.34 -8.93 -0.40
N ILE A 86 5.55 -8.39 -0.21
CA ILE A 86 5.93 -7.65 1.00
C ILE A 86 5.04 -6.42 1.17
N ASN A 87 4.84 -5.63 0.12
CA ASN A 87 4.02 -4.43 0.24
C ASN A 87 2.55 -4.74 0.56
N VAL A 88 2.00 -5.83 0.01
CA VAL A 88 0.63 -6.27 0.33
C VAL A 88 0.53 -6.75 1.77
N LEU A 89 1.51 -7.52 2.24
CA LEU A 89 1.57 -7.99 3.63
C LEU A 89 1.68 -6.82 4.61
N PHE A 90 2.54 -5.84 4.33
CA PHE A 90 2.70 -4.65 5.17
C PHE A 90 1.43 -3.79 5.16
N LEU A 91 0.79 -3.60 4.00
CA LEU A 91 -0.46 -2.88 3.93
C LEU A 91 -1.55 -3.55 4.79
N PHE A 92 -1.68 -4.87 4.69
CA PHE A 92 -2.63 -5.62 5.51
C PHE A 92 -2.30 -5.55 7.00
N LEU A 93 -1.04 -5.72 7.38
CA LEU A 93 -0.58 -5.67 8.77
C LEU A 93 -0.85 -4.29 9.40
N PHE A 94 -0.49 -3.21 8.70
CA PHE A 94 -0.70 -1.85 9.18
C PHE A 94 -2.19 -1.50 9.23
N THR A 95 -2.97 -1.92 8.23
CA THR A 95 -4.44 -1.80 8.24
C THR A 95 -5.00 -2.46 9.49
N TYR A 96 -4.63 -3.71 9.78
CA TYR A 96 -5.11 -4.46 10.94
C TYR A 96 -4.70 -3.84 12.28
N LEU A 97 -3.41 -3.51 12.46
CA LEU A 97 -2.90 -2.99 13.74
C LEU A 97 -3.46 -1.59 14.05
N LEU A 98 -3.51 -0.71 13.06
CA LEU A 98 -3.94 0.67 13.25
C LEU A 98 -5.47 0.79 13.26
N SER A 99 -6.21 -0.04 12.51
CA SER A 99 -7.67 -0.04 12.61
C SER A 99 -8.14 -0.46 14.00
N HIS A 100 -7.47 -1.45 14.61
CA HIS A 100 -7.80 -1.91 15.97
C HIS A 100 -7.55 -0.83 17.02
N THR A 101 -6.38 -0.17 16.95
CA THR A 101 -6.00 0.90 17.89
C THR A 101 -6.99 2.07 17.85
N ILE A 102 -7.55 2.36 16.68
CA ILE A 102 -8.46 3.49 16.48
C ILE A 102 -9.88 3.12 16.89
N LYS A 103 -10.31 1.88 16.63
CA LYS A 103 -11.59 1.34 17.12
C LYS A 103 -11.75 1.51 18.64
N ASP A 104 -10.68 1.32 19.41
CA ASP A 104 -10.71 1.47 20.87
C ASP A 104 -10.76 2.93 21.34
N SER A 105 -10.52 3.90 20.44
CA SER A 105 -10.38 5.33 20.78
C SER A 105 -11.59 6.20 20.45
N ILE A 106 -12.57 5.70 19.69
CA ILE A 106 -13.72 6.47 19.19
C ILE A 106 -15.01 6.03 19.88
N GLY A 107 -15.77 6.99 20.40
CA GLY A 107 -17.09 6.73 21.00
C GLY A 107 -18.16 6.44 19.93
N ALA A 108 -19.09 5.54 20.24
CA ALA A 108 -20.07 4.97 19.30
C ALA A 108 -20.99 5.98 18.58
N ASP A 109 -21.13 7.20 19.09
CA ASP A 109 -22.10 8.20 18.61
C ASP A 109 -21.47 9.40 17.86
N VAL A 110 -20.19 9.33 17.49
CA VAL A 110 -19.52 10.44 16.78
C VAL A 110 -19.74 10.36 15.27
N ALA A 111 -20.22 11.45 14.67
CA ALA A 111 -20.28 11.59 13.22
C ALA A 111 -18.87 11.73 12.64
N LEU A 112 -18.49 10.80 11.75
CA LEU A 112 -17.13 10.68 11.26
C LEU A 112 -16.88 11.60 10.07
N ARG A 113 -15.82 12.39 10.14
CA ARG A 113 -15.29 13.16 9.00
C ARG A 113 -14.23 12.33 8.29
N VAL A 114 -14.13 12.47 6.97
CA VAL A 114 -13.11 11.75 6.17
C VAL A 114 -11.69 12.17 6.55
N ASP A 115 -11.49 13.41 7.00
CA ASP A 115 -10.19 13.89 7.49
C ASP A 115 -9.70 13.14 8.74
N ASP A 116 -10.62 12.59 9.54
CA ASP A 116 -10.30 11.77 10.72
C ASP A 116 -10.00 10.32 10.34
N PHE A 117 -10.21 9.94 9.07
CA PHE A 117 -9.98 8.59 8.60
C PHE A 117 -8.48 8.31 8.46
N PRO A 118 -7.93 7.30 9.16
CA PRO A 118 -6.50 7.10 9.29
C PRO A 118 -5.81 6.53 8.04
N ALA A 119 -6.52 6.37 6.92
CA ALA A 119 -6.03 5.67 5.74
C ALA A 119 -4.70 6.23 5.22
N THR A 120 -4.56 7.55 5.08
CA THR A 120 -3.32 8.17 4.62
C THR A 120 -2.13 7.83 5.53
N LYS A 121 -2.33 7.85 6.86
CA LYS A 121 -1.28 7.47 7.83
C LYS A 121 -0.89 6.01 7.71
N ILE A 122 -1.88 5.11 7.58
CA ILE A 122 -1.68 3.66 7.41
C ILE A 122 -0.88 3.38 6.14
N TYR A 123 -1.30 3.98 5.03
CA TYR A 123 -0.73 3.74 3.70
C TYR A 123 0.70 4.27 3.62
N ILE A 124 0.94 5.52 4.05
CA ILE A 124 2.28 6.11 4.06
C ILE A 124 3.23 5.32 4.97
N SER A 125 2.78 4.93 6.16
CA SER A 125 3.62 4.16 7.09
C SER A 125 3.98 2.79 6.53
N SER A 126 3.01 2.10 5.93
CA SER A 126 3.23 0.83 5.22
C SER A 126 4.28 0.99 4.11
N MET A 127 4.09 1.98 3.23
CA MET A 127 5.01 2.28 2.11
C MET A 127 6.43 2.57 2.55
N ILE A 128 6.61 3.42 3.57
CA ILE A 128 7.95 3.78 4.06
C ILE A 128 8.66 2.55 4.61
N VAL A 129 7.98 1.77 5.46
CA VAL A 129 8.60 0.62 6.11
C VAL A 129 8.92 -0.47 5.09
N SER A 130 8.00 -0.77 4.18
CA SER A 130 8.25 -1.76 3.12
C SER A 130 9.39 -1.34 2.21
N LEU A 131 9.48 -0.06 1.83
CA LEU A 131 10.58 0.48 1.02
C LEU A 131 11.93 0.30 1.70
N LEU A 132 12.06 0.66 2.97
CA LEU A 132 13.32 0.52 3.71
C LEU A 132 13.79 -0.93 3.77
N ILE A 133 12.86 -1.86 4.04
CA ILE A 133 13.15 -3.30 4.07
C ILE A 133 13.59 -3.77 2.68
N LEU A 134 12.86 -3.41 1.63
CA LEU A 134 13.16 -3.84 0.26
C LEU A 134 14.48 -3.27 -0.25
N ILE A 135 14.83 -2.02 0.09
CA ILE A 135 16.15 -1.44 -0.19
C ILE A 135 17.24 -2.26 0.50
N GLY A 136 17.05 -2.59 1.78
CA GLY A 136 17.96 -3.45 2.54
C GLY A 136 18.16 -4.80 1.86
N VAL A 137 17.06 -5.50 1.56
CA VAL A 137 17.06 -6.81 0.88
C VAL A 137 17.75 -6.72 -0.48
N ARG A 138 17.46 -5.69 -1.30
CA ARG A 138 18.08 -5.48 -2.61
C ARG A 138 19.60 -5.31 -2.49
N LYS A 139 20.07 -4.56 -1.49
CA LYS A 139 21.50 -4.31 -1.27
C LYS A 139 22.27 -5.59 -0.94
N PHE A 140 21.70 -6.48 -0.13
CA PHE A 140 22.33 -7.74 0.29
C PHE A 140 22.07 -8.91 -0.67
N TRP A 141 21.21 -8.73 -1.68
CA TRP A 141 20.95 -9.75 -2.69
C TRP A 141 22.24 -10.06 -3.47
N ARG A 142 22.67 -11.33 -3.48
CA ARG A 142 23.93 -11.75 -4.14
C ARG A 142 23.87 -11.39 -5.63
N PRO A 143 24.88 -10.67 -6.17
CA PRO A 143 24.97 -10.45 -7.61
C PRO A 143 25.20 -11.80 -8.31
N VAL A 144 24.79 -11.91 -9.58
CA VAL A 144 25.36 -12.93 -10.46
C VAL A 144 26.86 -12.62 -10.58
N SER A 145 27.72 -13.55 -10.18
CA SER A 145 29.14 -13.49 -10.54
C SER A 145 29.21 -13.42 -12.06
N ARG A 146 29.76 -12.32 -12.59
CA ARG A 146 30.16 -12.28 -14.00
C ARG A 146 31.21 -13.36 -14.25
#